data_AF-A0A1J9PQC5-F1
#
_entry.id   AF-A0A1J9PQC5-F1
#
_cell.length_a   1.000
_cell.length_b   1.000
_cell.length_c   1.000
_cell.angle_alpha   90.00
_cell.angle_beta   90.00
_cell.angle_gamma   90.00
#
_symmetry.space_group_name_H-M   'P 1'
#
loop_
_entity.id
_entity.type
_entity.pdbx_description
1 polymer ?
#
loop_
_entity_poly.entity_id
_entity_poly.type
_entity_poly.pdbx_seq_one_letter_code
_entity_poly.pdbx_strand_id
1 'polypeptide(L)'
;IPALDPLRSCKPEILKEIKKLSRRGGPDLSDIRNFPDPHDSDNKTTTKTTSTTAYNRNFNNIWLTMFSKQQFEEFRETDMNASKEKHIVRLAILIIEGHIDDVRCMGGDYPFRNFAPLTDGTLTNAKPDHFLSARPEQLNHQFCDELSDFVVPSTQKDHPIALNFFQEAKDPDESSAVATRQACYDDAMRA
;
A
#
# COMPACT_ATOMS: atom_id res chain seq x y z
N ILE A 1 13.40 2.50 -24.45
CA ILE A 1 14.47 2.04 -23.52
C ILE A 1 13.73 1.43 -22.33
N PRO A 2 13.82 0.12 -22.06
CA PRO A 2 13.20 -0.41 -20.84
C PRO A 2 13.91 0.26 -19.66
N ALA A 3 13.14 0.78 -18.70
CA ALA A 3 13.72 1.36 -17.49
C ALA A 3 14.63 0.31 -16.84
N LEU A 4 15.90 0.67 -16.61
CA LEU A 4 16.83 -0.19 -15.90
C LEU A 4 16.25 -0.38 -14.49
N ASP A 5 15.97 -1.62 -14.09
CA ASP A 5 15.48 -1.92 -12.74
C ASP A 5 16.55 -1.47 -11.71
N PRO A 6 16.31 -0.40 -10.94
CA PRO A 6 17.32 0.19 -10.06
C PRO A 6 17.84 -0.83 -9.03
N LEU A 7 16.98 -1.78 -8.63
CA LEU A 7 17.25 -2.79 -7.62
C LEU A 7 18.25 -3.85 -8.09
N ARG A 8 18.32 -4.11 -9.40
CA ARG A 8 19.30 -5.05 -10.00
C ARG A 8 20.73 -4.50 -10.04
N SER A 9 20.89 -3.18 -9.95
CA SER A 9 22.18 -2.50 -10.08
C SER A 9 22.82 -2.09 -8.75
N CYS A 10 22.18 -2.43 -7.62
CA CYS A 10 22.64 -2.02 -6.29
C CYS A 10 24.02 -2.61 -5.95
N LYS A 11 25.00 -1.72 -5.71
CA LYS A 11 26.36 -2.07 -5.30
C LYS A 11 26.48 -2.17 -3.77
N PRO A 12 27.44 -2.94 -3.22
CA PRO A 12 27.62 -3.09 -1.77
C PRO A 12 27.76 -1.77 -1.00
N GLU A 13 28.29 -0.72 -1.62
CA GLU A 13 28.39 0.61 -1.01
C GLU A 13 27.02 1.24 -0.75
N ILE A 14 26.04 0.99 -1.62
CA ILE A 14 24.65 1.45 -1.47
C ILE A 14 23.98 0.74 -0.28
N LEU A 15 24.28 -0.55 -0.06
CA LEU A 15 23.76 -1.31 1.08
C LEU A 15 24.16 -0.67 2.42
N LYS A 16 25.41 -0.21 2.50
CA LYS A 16 25.95 0.41 3.70
C LYS A 16 25.25 1.73 4.02
N GLU A 17 24.92 2.51 3.00
CA GLU A 17 24.13 3.73 3.14
C GLU A 17 22.65 3.44 3.45
N ILE A 18 22.04 2.43 2.82
CA ILE A 18 20.66 2.00 3.17
C ILE A 18 20.59 1.62 4.65
N LYS A 19 21.47 0.74 5.14
CA LYS A 19 21.52 0.34 6.56
C LYS A 19 21.72 1.53 7.50
N LYS A 20 22.46 2.56 7.07
CA LYS A 20 22.71 3.78 7.84
C LYS A 20 21.50 4.72 7.85
N LEU A 21 20.77 4.82 6.75
CA LEU A 21 19.54 5.62 6.63
C LEU A 21 18.37 4.94 7.36
N SER A 22 18.17 3.63 7.25
CA SER A 22 17.11 2.90 7.98
C SER A 22 17.23 3.08 9.51
N ARG A 23 18.45 3.00 10.06
CA ARG A 23 18.69 3.29 11.50
C ARG A 23 18.32 4.71 11.94
N ARG A 24 18.08 5.62 11.01
CA ARG A 24 17.74 7.03 11.25
C ARG A 24 16.31 7.38 10.81
N GLY A 25 15.48 6.37 10.49
CA GLY A 25 14.10 6.57 10.01
C GLY A 25 14.00 6.87 8.51
N GLY A 26 15.02 6.58 7.73
CA GLY A 26 15.05 6.80 6.28
C GLY A 26 15.50 8.21 5.87
N PRO A 27 15.61 8.47 4.56
CA PRO A 27 15.89 9.80 4.04
C PRO A 27 14.67 10.73 4.19
N ASP A 28 14.91 12.04 4.33
CA ASP A 28 13.86 13.05 4.27
C ASP A 28 13.19 13.03 2.89
N LEU A 29 11.87 12.80 2.87
CA LEU A 29 11.08 12.70 1.64
C LEU A 29 10.33 14.00 1.32
N SER A 30 10.61 15.09 2.05
CA SER A 30 9.96 16.40 1.86
C SER A 30 10.06 16.88 0.41
N ASP A 31 11.20 16.65 -0.26
CA ASP A 31 11.45 17.03 -1.66
C ASP A 31 10.59 16.27 -2.69
N ILE A 32 10.01 15.12 -2.30
CA ILE A 32 9.20 14.26 -3.19
C ILE A 32 7.72 14.63 -3.09
N ARG A 33 7.30 15.25 -1.98
CA ARG A 33 5.93 15.72 -1.78
C ARG A 33 5.76 17.10 -2.43
N ASN A 34 5.68 17.14 -3.76
CA ASN A 34 5.13 18.30 -4.49
C ASN A 34 3.61 18.46 -4.25
N PHE A 35 3.13 18.19 -3.03
CA PHE A 35 1.77 18.51 -2.64
C PHE A 35 1.77 19.97 -2.20
N PRO A 36 0.98 20.85 -2.83
CA PRO A 36 0.85 22.22 -2.34
C PRO A 36 0.33 22.17 -0.91
N ASP A 37 0.96 22.95 -0.03
CA ASP A 37 0.40 23.24 1.30
C ASP A 37 -1.07 23.65 1.12
N PRO A 38 -1.99 23.21 1.99
CA PRO A 38 -3.34 23.72 2.01
C PRO A 38 -3.26 25.18 2.45
N HIS A 39 -2.97 26.07 1.50
CA HIS A 39 -3.05 27.49 1.67
C HIS A 39 -4.49 27.82 2.07
N ASP A 40 -4.63 28.41 3.25
CA ASP A 40 -5.77 29.21 3.65
C ASP A 40 -6.22 30.07 2.47
N SER A 41 -7.30 29.65 1.82
CA SER A 41 -7.99 30.42 0.80
C SER A 41 -9.45 30.52 1.23
N ASP A 42 -9.67 31.51 2.09
CA ASP A 42 -10.67 32.55 1.90
C ASP A 42 -11.96 32.12 1.17
N ASN A 43 -12.99 31.91 2.01
CA ASN A 43 -14.37 32.39 1.82
C ASN A 43 -14.90 32.51 0.37
N LYS A 44 -15.04 31.37 -0.31
CA LYS A 44 -15.99 31.26 -1.43
C LYS A 44 -17.15 30.37 -1.03
N THR A 45 -18.32 31.00 -0.90
CA THR A 45 -19.63 30.38 -0.65
C THR A 45 -19.85 29.19 -1.58
N THR A 46 -19.59 27.97 -1.08
CA THR A 46 -19.98 26.74 -1.75
C THR A 46 -21.37 26.38 -1.27
N THR A 47 -22.31 26.35 -2.21
CA THR A 47 -23.63 25.76 -2.00
C THR A 47 -23.46 24.36 -1.44
N LYS A 48 -23.94 24.15 -0.20
CA LYS A 48 -24.05 22.83 0.44
C LYS A 48 -24.95 21.94 -0.42
N THR A 49 -24.34 21.15 -1.30
CA THR A 49 -25.04 20.02 -1.90
C THR A 49 -24.93 18.87 -0.92
N THR A 50 -25.98 18.70 -0.13
CA THR A 50 -26.24 17.56 0.73
C THR A 50 -26.34 16.28 -0.14
N SER A 51 -25.21 15.70 -0.51
CA SER A 51 -25.17 14.35 -1.08
C SER A 51 -24.62 13.43 0.00
N THR A 52 -25.54 12.78 0.72
CA THR A 52 -25.28 11.87 1.85
C THR A 52 -24.67 10.52 1.42
N THR A 53 -24.04 10.47 0.24
CA THR A 53 -23.50 9.25 -0.36
C THR A 53 -22.00 9.38 -0.55
N ALA A 54 -21.25 8.29 -0.32
CA ALA A 54 -19.81 8.22 -0.58
C ALA A 54 -19.47 8.60 -2.04
N TYR A 55 -20.40 8.34 -2.97
CA TYR A 55 -20.34 8.63 -4.40
C TYR A 55 -20.83 10.04 -4.77
N ASN A 56 -20.31 11.06 -4.09
CA ASN A 56 -20.68 12.43 -4.41
C ASN A 56 -20.13 12.87 -5.79
N ARG A 57 -20.64 13.99 -6.30
CA ARG A 57 -20.26 14.52 -7.62
C ARG A 57 -18.75 14.73 -7.80
N ASN A 58 -18.03 15.12 -6.73
CA ASN A 58 -16.59 15.33 -6.81
C ASN A 58 -15.85 14.00 -6.92
N PHE A 59 -16.24 12.98 -6.15
CA PHE A 59 -15.71 11.62 -6.29
C PHE A 59 -15.91 11.11 -7.72
N ASN A 60 -17.13 11.22 -8.25
CA ASN A 60 -17.45 10.76 -9.60
C ASN A 60 -16.61 11.47 -10.67
N ASN A 61 -16.43 12.79 -10.55
CA ASN A 61 -15.64 13.56 -11.51
C ASN A 61 -14.16 13.15 -11.51
N ILE A 62 -13.56 12.93 -10.33
CA ILE A 62 -12.16 12.48 -10.21
C ILE A 62 -12.02 11.05 -10.75
N TRP A 63 -12.97 10.19 -10.43
CA TRP A 63 -12.90 8.79 -10.83
C TRP A 63 -12.98 8.62 -12.36
N LEU A 64 -13.84 9.41 -13.01
CA LEU A 64 -13.99 9.41 -14.48
C LEU A 64 -12.80 10.00 -15.24
N THR A 65 -11.80 10.60 -14.58
CA THR A 65 -10.53 10.99 -15.24
C THR A 65 -9.53 9.84 -15.29
N MET A 66 -9.65 8.85 -14.41
CA MET A 66 -8.72 7.72 -14.28
C MET A 66 -9.26 6.41 -14.83
N PHE A 67 -10.60 6.25 -14.87
CA PHE A 67 -11.26 5.00 -15.20
C PHE A 67 -12.50 5.21 -16.07
N SER A 68 -12.93 4.14 -16.78
CA SER A 68 -14.11 4.18 -17.63
C SER A 68 -15.42 4.15 -16.83
N LYS A 69 -16.50 4.71 -17.40
CA LYS A 69 -17.84 4.63 -16.78
C LYS A 69 -18.28 3.20 -16.44
N GLN A 70 -17.84 2.21 -17.23
CA GLN A 70 -18.15 0.81 -16.99
C GLN A 70 -17.48 0.30 -15.72
N GLN A 71 -16.18 0.54 -15.57
CA GLN A 71 -15.44 0.18 -14.35
C GLN A 71 -16.02 0.91 -13.13
N PHE A 72 -16.56 2.12 -13.31
CA PHE A 72 -17.15 2.89 -12.22
C PHE A 72 -18.40 2.21 -11.68
N GLU A 73 -19.25 1.77 -12.59
CA GLU A 73 -20.48 1.09 -12.21
C GLU A 73 -20.18 -0.29 -11.63
N GLU A 74 -19.20 -1.01 -12.19
CA GLU A 74 -18.71 -2.28 -11.63
C GLU A 74 -18.15 -2.09 -10.21
N PHE A 75 -17.36 -1.04 -9.96
CA PHE A 75 -16.88 -0.69 -8.63
C PHE A 75 -18.03 -0.41 -7.67
N ARG A 76 -18.99 0.42 -8.08
CA ARG A 76 -20.16 0.78 -7.25
C ARG A 76 -21.02 -0.42 -6.93
N GLU A 77 -21.30 -1.27 -7.90
CA GLU A 77 -22.10 -2.48 -7.70
C GLU A 77 -21.38 -3.46 -6.78
N THR A 78 -20.08 -3.63 -6.98
CA THR A 78 -19.24 -4.47 -6.12
C THR A 78 -19.21 -3.97 -4.69
N ASP A 79 -18.97 -2.69 -4.46
CA ASP A 79 -18.91 -2.07 -3.14
C ASP A 79 -20.25 -2.17 -2.41
N MET A 80 -21.37 -1.86 -3.08
CA MET A 80 -22.71 -1.98 -2.49
C MET A 80 -23.07 -3.42 -2.12
N ASN A 81 -22.54 -4.41 -2.85
CA ASN A 81 -22.84 -5.83 -2.63
C ASN A 81 -21.79 -6.53 -1.74
N ALA A 82 -20.70 -5.85 -1.39
CA ALA A 82 -19.67 -6.41 -0.54
C ALA A 82 -20.18 -6.51 0.89
N SER A 83 -20.19 -7.73 1.42
CA SER A 83 -20.59 -8.05 2.80
C SER A 83 -19.46 -8.63 3.63
N LYS A 84 -18.27 -8.74 3.03
CA LYS A 84 -17.06 -9.33 3.63
C LYS A 84 -15.82 -8.58 3.14
N GLU A 85 -14.86 -8.40 4.03
CA GLU A 85 -13.63 -7.64 3.80
C GLU A 85 -12.86 -8.21 2.61
N LYS A 86 -12.79 -9.54 2.52
CA LYS A 86 -12.18 -10.27 1.41
C LYS A 86 -12.83 -9.98 0.05
N HIS A 87 -14.12 -9.63 0.00
CA HIS A 87 -14.79 -9.21 -1.23
C HIS A 87 -14.45 -7.76 -1.59
N ILE A 88 -14.36 -6.86 -0.60
CA ILE A 88 -13.94 -5.46 -0.80
C ILE A 88 -12.51 -5.44 -1.38
N VAL A 89 -11.62 -6.21 -0.77
CA VAL A 89 -10.22 -6.35 -1.19
C VAL A 89 -10.09 -6.99 -2.57
N ARG A 90 -10.81 -8.08 -2.84
CA ARG A 90 -10.68 -8.80 -4.12
C ARG A 90 -11.39 -8.17 -5.30
N LEU A 91 -12.32 -7.24 -5.09
CA LEU A 91 -13.15 -6.76 -6.19
C LEU A 91 -13.11 -5.24 -6.29
N ALA A 92 -13.25 -4.51 -5.18
CA ALA A 92 -13.28 -3.04 -5.23
C ALA A 92 -11.85 -2.46 -5.35
N ILE A 93 -10.92 -2.97 -4.55
CA ILE A 93 -9.52 -2.51 -4.53
C ILE A 93 -8.83 -2.82 -5.87
N LEU A 94 -9.00 -4.03 -6.42
CA LEU A 94 -8.42 -4.37 -7.73
C LEU A 94 -8.94 -3.51 -8.88
N ILE A 95 -10.19 -3.04 -8.83
CA ILE A 95 -10.70 -2.11 -9.86
C ILE A 95 -9.97 -0.76 -9.77
N ILE A 96 -9.66 -0.28 -8.55
CA ILE A 96 -8.91 0.96 -8.33
C ILE A 96 -7.43 0.80 -8.69
N GLU A 97 -6.81 -0.34 -8.38
CA GLU A 97 -5.41 -0.58 -8.77
C GLU A 97 -5.23 -0.70 -10.28
N GLY A 98 -6.32 -1.00 -11.00
CA GLY A 98 -6.33 -1.10 -12.44
C GLY A 98 -5.64 -2.37 -12.93
N HIS A 99 -5.07 -2.33 -14.14
CA HIS A 99 -4.40 -3.50 -14.69
C HIS A 99 -3.03 -3.69 -14.03
N ILE A 100 -2.90 -4.78 -13.27
CA ILE A 100 -1.63 -5.20 -12.70
C ILE A 100 -0.99 -6.22 -13.64
N ASP A 101 0.15 -5.82 -14.22
CA ASP A 101 0.87 -6.61 -15.23
C ASP A 101 1.38 -7.96 -14.71
N ASP A 102 1.70 -8.06 -13.41
CA ASP A 102 2.21 -9.28 -12.79
C ASP A 102 1.65 -9.48 -11.39
N VAL A 103 0.66 -10.36 -11.25
CA VAL A 103 0.00 -10.65 -9.98
C VAL A 103 0.93 -11.16 -8.87
N ARG A 104 2.17 -11.57 -9.19
CA ARG A 104 3.18 -11.97 -8.21
C ARG A 104 3.78 -10.80 -7.44
N CYS A 105 3.51 -9.56 -7.87
CA CYS A 105 3.83 -8.37 -7.09
C CYS A 105 2.81 -8.14 -5.96
N MET A 106 1.66 -8.81 -5.98
CA MET A 106 0.61 -8.67 -4.99
C MET A 106 0.74 -9.71 -3.87
N GLY A 107 0.31 -9.34 -2.68
CA GLY A 107 0.06 -10.26 -1.58
C GLY A 107 -0.99 -9.69 -0.63
N GLY A 108 -1.43 -10.52 0.30
CA GLY A 108 -2.45 -10.15 1.28
C GLY A 108 -2.91 -11.38 2.05
N ASP A 109 -3.59 -11.17 3.17
CA ASP A 109 -4.22 -12.22 3.97
C ASP A 109 -3.23 -13.28 4.52
N TYR A 110 -1.93 -12.94 4.66
CA TYR A 110 -0.94 -13.79 5.32
C TYR A 110 -0.01 -13.00 6.25
N PRO A 111 0.36 -13.58 7.42
CA PRO A 111 1.18 -12.88 8.39
C PRO A 111 2.63 -12.77 7.92
N PHE A 112 3.25 -11.63 8.21
CA PHE A 112 4.66 -11.39 7.96
C PHE A 112 5.53 -12.10 8.99
N ARG A 113 5.93 -13.33 8.68
CA ARG A 113 6.65 -14.22 9.62
C ARG A 113 8.16 -14.07 9.60
N ASN A 114 8.69 -13.31 8.66
CA ASN A 114 10.13 -13.19 8.48
C ASN A 114 10.70 -11.90 9.06
N PHE A 115 9.88 -10.88 9.32
CA PHE A 115 10.35 -9.62 9.88
C PHE A 115 10.83 -9.76 11.32
N ALA A 116 11.86 -8.99 11.66
CA ALA A 116 12.28 -8.81 13.03
C ALA A 116 11.12 -8.24 13.88
N PRO A 117 10.92 -8.71 15.12
CA PRO A 117 9.83 -8.22 15.95
C PRO A 117 10.06 -6.75 16.34
N LEU A 118 9.03 -5.91 16.18
CA LEU A 118 9.05 -4.52 16.65
C LEU A 118 8.99 -4.38 18.18
N THR A 119 8.60 -5.45 18.87
CA THR A 119 8.36 -5.48 20.33
C THR A 119 9.00 -6.72 20.94
N ASP A 120 8.62 -7.07 22.17
CA ASP A 120 9.07 -8.28 22.88
C ASP A 120 8.61 -9.61 22.26
N GLY A 121 7.96 -9.56 21.09
CA GLY A 121 7.46 -10.73 20.37
C GLY A 121 6.09 -11.21 20.85
N THR A 122 5.41 -10.47 21.72
CA THR A 122 4.05 -10.81 22.18
C THR A 122 2.95 -10.36 21.22
N LEU A 123 3.22 -9.32 20.41
CA LEU A 123 2.29 -8.87 19.38
C LEU A 123 2.20 -9.87 18.22
N THR A 124 0.98 -10.04 17.71
CA THR A 124 0.75 -10.80 16.48
C THR A 124 1.38 -10.09 15.30
N ASN A 125 2.06 -10.84 14.45
CA ASN A 125 2.67 -10.31 13.25
C ASN A 125 1.66 -9.57 12.37
N ALA A 126 2.12 -8.49 11.73
CA ALA A 126 1.39 -7.76 10.71
C ALA A 126 0.82 -8.73 9.67
N LYS A 127 -0.43 -8.50 9.30
CA LYS A 127 -1.17 -9.30 8.33
C LYS A 127 -2.06 -8.35 7.53
N PRO A 128 -1.48 -7.56 6.60
CA PRO A 128 -2.25 -6.63 5.81
C PRO A 128 -3.24 -7.38 4.92
N ASP A 129 -4.39 -6.76 4.68
CA ASP A 129 -5.41 -7.33 3.81
C ASP A 129 -4.94 -7.39 2.35
N HIS A 130 -4.18 -6.38 1.92
CA HIS A 130 -3.61 -6.29 0.58
C HIS A 130 -2.33 -5.45 0.56
N PHE A 131 -1.40 -5.77 -0.35
CA PHE A 131 -0.20 -4.98 -0.58
C PHE A 131 0.43 -5.24 -1.95
N LEU A 132 1.21 -4.25 -2.39
CA LEU A 132 2.03 -4.29 -3.59
C LEU A 132 3.52 -4.30 -3.22
N SER A 133 4.28 -5.14 -3.90
CA SER A 133 5.68 -5.41 -3.58
C SER A 133 6.53 -5.72 -4.81
N ALA A 134 7.85 -5.77 -4.63
CA ALA A 134 8.78 -6.22 -5.66
C ALA A 134 8.89 -7.75 -5.72
N ARG A 135 9.11 -8.30 -6.91
CA ARG A 135 9.35 -9.74 -7.07
C ARG A 135 10.72 -10.16 -6.52
N PRO A 136 10.87 -11.42 -6.09
CA PRO A 136 12.14 -11.99 -5.63
C PRO A 136 13.33 -11.70 -6.55
N GLU A 137 13.11 -11.74 -7.88
CA GLU A 137 14.17 -11.63 -8.88
C GLU A 137 14.56 -10.18 -9.23
N GLN A 138 13.85 -9.19 -8.69
CA GLN A 138 14.13 -7.78 -8.91
C GLN A 138 15.22 -7.25 -7.98
N LEU A 139 15.31 -7.79 -6.77
CA LEU A 139 16.39 -7.46 -5.84
C LEU A 139 17.56 -8.44 -6.00
N ASN A 140 18.78 -7.93 -5.85
CA ASN A 140 19.97 -8.77 -5.85
C ASN A 140 19.92 -9.78 -4.67
N HIS A 141 20.17 -11.06 -4.94
CA HIS A 141 20.07 -12.14 -3.94
C HIS A 141 20.89 -11.88 -2.66
N GLN A 142 22.06 -11.26 -2.78
CA GLN A 142 22.87 -10.93 -1.60
C GLN A 142 22.17 -9.91 -0.70
N PHE A 143 21.44 -8.96 -1.29
CA PHE A 143 20.64 -7.98 -0.55
C PHE A 143 19.40 -8.64 0.05
N CYS A 144 18.76 -9.57 -0.65
CA CYS A 144 17.66 -10.37 -0.11
C CYS A 144 18.09 -11.15 1.13
N ASP A 145 19.28 -11.75 1.09
CA ASP A 145 19.80 -12.53 2.22
C ASP A 145 20.21 -11.61 3.40
N GLU A 146 20.89 -10.50 3.11
CA GLU A 146 21.38 -9.58 4.15
C GLU A 146 20.30 -8.70 4.80
N LEU A 147 19.19 -8.44 4.11
CA LEU A 147 18.07 -7.63 4.59
C LEU A 147 16.79 -8.46 4.75
N SER A 148 16.90 -9.78 4.75
CA SER A 148 15.74 -10.69 4.72
C SER A 148 14.70 -10.32 5.77
N ASP A 149 15.15 -10.07 6.99
CA ASP A 149 14.34 -9.70 8.15
C ASP A 149 13.77 -8.26 8.13
N PHE A 150 14.05 -7.49 7.07
CA PHE A 150 13.53 -6.13 6.86
C PHE A 150 12.72 -5.97 5.57
N VAL A 151 13.04 -6.72 4.51
CA VAL A 151 12.41 -6.53 3.19
C VAL A 151 11.57 -7.71 2.75
N VAL A 152 11.89 -8.92 3.21
CA VAL A 152 11.17 -10.15 2.85
C VAL A 152 10.06 -10.39 3.89
N PRO A 153 8.76 -10.27 3.53
CA PRO A 153 7.66 -10.45 4.47
C PRO A 153 7.49 -11.92 4.90
N SER A 154 7.85 -12.88 4.03
CA SER A 154 7.67 -14.32 4.24
C SER A 154 8.82 -15.09 3.61
N THR A 155 9.28 -16.15 4.29
CA THR A 155 10.34 -17.05 3.77
C THR A 155 9.86 -17.96 2.63
N GLN A 156 8.59 -17.89 2.23
CA GLN A 156 8.07 -18.61 1.08
C GLN A 156 8.66 -18.04 -0.22
N LYS A 157 9.25 -18.92 -1.04
CA LYS A 157 10.05 -18.53 -2.21
C LYS A 157 9.28 -17.75 -3.28
N ASP A 158 7.97 -17.94 -3.35
CA ASP A 158 7.10 -17.31 -4.36
C ASP A 158 6.45 -16.01 -3.85
N HIS A 159 6.73 -15.61 -2.60
CA HIS A 159 6.21 -14.36 -2.03
C HIS A 159 7.12 -13.17 -2.39
N PRO A 160 6.55 -11.97 -2.57
CA PRO A 160 7.32 -10.79 -2.95
C PRO A 160 8.18 -10.27 -1.79
N ILE A 161 9.20 -9.45 -2.07
CA ILE A 161 10.37 -9.22 -1.19
C ILE A 161 10.71 -7.74 -0.90
N ALA A 162 9.81 -6.81 -1.19
CA ALA A 162 9.94 -5.42 -0.75
C ALA A 162 8.58 -4.73 -0.84
N LEU A 163 8.07 -4.23 0.27
CA LEU A 163 6.69 -3.71 0.34
C LEU A 163 6.65 -2.23 -0.05
N ASN A 164 6.01 -1.90 -1.16
CA ASN A 164 5.90 -0.52 -1.63
C ASN A 164 4.62 0.17 -1.14
N PHE A 165 3.54 -0.60 -0.98
CA PHE A 165 2.22 -0.09 -0.60
C PHE A 165 1.43 -1.17 0.14
N PHE A 166 0.66 -0.77 1.16
CA PHE A 166 -0.25 -1.64 1.91
C PHE A 166 -1.62 -1.01 2.00
N GLN A 167 -2.62 -1.86 2.16
CA GLN A 167 -3.98 -1.43 2.35
C GLN A 167 -4.67 -2.34 3.36
N GLU A 168 -5.33 -1.69 4.33
CA GLU A 168 -6.26 -2.33 5.25
C GLU A 168 -7.67 -1.90 4.86
N ALA A 169 -8.55 -2.88 4.70
CA ALA A 169 -9.97 -2.67 4.46
C ALA A 169 -10.74 -3.19 5.68
N LYS A 170 -11.93 -2.68 5.91
CA LYS A 170 -12.82 -3.23 6.93
C LYS A 170 -14.20 -3.41 6.36
N ASP A 171 -14.91 -4.36 6.93
CA ASP A 171 -16.33 -4.50 6.68
C ASP A 171 -17.09 -3.24 7.11
N PRO A 172 -18.24 -2.93 6.48
CA PRO A 172 -19.02 -1.73 6.80
C PRO A 172 -19.45 -1.64 8.28
N ASP A 173 -19.56 -2.80 8.94
CA ASP A 173 -19.93 -2.93 10.36
C ASP A 173 -18.72 -2.79 11.31
N GLU A 174 -17.50 -2.83 10.78
CA GLU A 174 -16.27 -2.71 11.54
C GLU A 174 -15.76 -1.26 11.62
N SER A 175 -15.03 -0.97 12.69
CA SER A 175 -14.60 0.41 12.97
C SER A 175 -13.43 0.83 12.09
N SER A 176 -13.54 1.98 11.44
CA SER A 176 -12.42 2.61 10.70
C SER A 176 -11.20 2.91 11.59
N ALA A 177 -11.40 3.04 12.90
CA ALA A 177 -10.31 3.18 13.86
C ALA A 177 -9.47 1.89 13.99
N VAL A 178 -10.08 0.71 13.78
CA VAL A 178 -9.37 -0.57 13.73
C VAL A 178 -8.50 -0.63 12.47
N ALA A 179 -9.06 -0.30 11.30
CA ALA A 179 -8.31 -0.20 10.05
C ALA A 179 -7.10 0.74 10.18
N THR A 180 -7.32 1.91 10.78
CA THR A 180 -6.27 2.91 10.99
C THR A 180 -5.14 2.37 11.87
N ARG A 181 -5.47 1.67 12.96
CA ARG A 181 -4.46 1.10 13.88
C ARG A 181 -3.65 -0.01 13.21
N GLN A 182 -4.30 -0.87 12.42
CA GLN A 182 -3.62 -1.92 11.67
C GLN A 182 -2.71 -1.33 10.59
N ALA A 183 -3.20 -0.36 9.81
CA ALA A 183 -2.38 0.34 8.83
C ALA A 183 -1.15 1.02 9.46
N CYS A 184 -1.31 1.66 10.63
CA CYS A 184 -0.17 2.23 11.36
C CYS A 184 0.82 1.16 11.84
N TYR A 185 0.33 0.01 12.28
CA TYR A 185 1.18 -1.09 12.71
C TYR A 185 1.94 -1.72 11.53
N ASP A 186 1.26 -1.94 10.41
CA ASP A 186 1.84 -2.49 9.18
C ASP A 186 2.90 -1.55 8.59
N ASP A 187 2.65 -0.22 8.59
CA ASP A 187 3.62 0.77 8.13
C ASP A 187 4.86 0.83 9.04
N ALA A 188 4.67 0.68 10.36
CA ALA A 188 5.78 0.62 11.32
C ALA A 188 6.69 -0.60 11.11
N MET A 189 6.22 -1.69 10.50
CA MET A 189 7.05 -2.86 10.19
C MET A 189 8.09 -2.61 9.09
N ARG A 190 7.95 -1.54 8.31
CA ARG A 190 8.85 -1.20 7.19
C ARG A 190 9.99 -0.22 7.60
N ALA A 191 9.92 0.38 8.78
CA ALA A 191 10.85 1.43 9.25
C ALA A 191 12.18 0.86 9.78
#